data_AF-A0A967WDR6-F1
#
_entry.id   AF-A0A967WDR6-F1
#
_cell.length_a   1.000
_cell.length_b   1.000
_cell.length_c   1.000
_cell.angle_alpha   90.00
_cell.angle_beta   90.00
_cell.angle_gamma   90.00
#
_symmetry.space_group_name_H-M   'P 1'
#
loop_
_entity.id
_entity.type
_entity.pdbx_description
1 polymer ?
#
loop_
_entity_poly.entity_id
_entity_poly.type
_entity_poly.pdbx_seq_one_letter_code
_entity_poly.pdbx_strand_id
1 'polypeptide(L)'
;AAASSAMPLLYNPVRVGEKDCVDGGLRGNASLDVAIEQGAKLVICINPMVPYDNADLDCIPFLGPDGGYLSEKGAQGIASQMMRIVMHAGLHYHIKQLRRLHPDVDIILIEPRPDDYRMFFYNIMRYSARLTVA
;
A
#
# COMPACT_ATOMS: atom_id res chain seq x y z
N ALA A 1 22.25 -2.76 5.59
CA ALA A 1 20.94 -3.32 5.20
C ALA A 1 19.85 -2.60 6.00
N ALA A 2 18.68 -2.34 5.40
CA ALA A 2 17.57 -1.69 6.09
C ALA A 2 16.52 -2.75 6.47
N ALA A 3 16.32 -2.97 7.78
CA ALA A 3 15.37 -3.96 8.28
C ALA A 3 13.93 -3.63 7.90
N SER A 4 13.56 -2.34 7.96
CA SER A 4 12.21 -1.87 7.68
C SER A 4 11.71 -2.13 6.26
N SER A 5 12.62 -2.42 5.31
CA SER A 5 12.30 -2.70 3.91
C SER A 5 12.70 -4.12 3.47
N ALA A 6 12.99 -5.01 4.42
CA ALA A 6 13.38 -6.39 4.16
C ALA A 6 12.14 -7.25 3.86
N MET A 7 11.50 -6.98 2.73
CA MET A 7 10.26 -7.65 2.32
C MET A 7 10.51 -9.14 2.08
N PRO A 8 9.74 -10.03 2.75
CA PRO A 8 9.85 -11.46 2.49
C PRO A 8 9.67 -11.81 1.01
N LEU A 9 10.27 -12.91 0.59
CA LEU A 9 10.34 -13.38 -0.81
C LEU A 9 11.24 -12.56 -1.74
N LEU A 10 11.61 -11.32 -1.37
CA LEU A 10 12.56 -10.50 -2.15
C LEU A 10 13.92 -10.33 -1.46
N TYR A 11 13.92 -10.21 -0.13
CA TYR A 11 15.12 -9.96 0.66
C TYR A 11 15.24 -10.95 1.81
N ASN A 12 16.48 -11.24 2.20
CA ASN A 12 16.76 -11.98 3.43
C ASN A 12 16.41 -11.12 4.66
N PRO A 13 15.98 -11.74 5.77
CA PRO A 13 15.85 -11.05 7.05
C PRO A 13 17.15 -10.33 7.44
N VAL A 14 17.02 -9.21 8.14
CA VAL A 14 18.15 -8.39 8.60
C VAL A 14 18.30 -8.56 10.11
N ARG A 15 19.49 -8.98 10.54
CA ARG A 15 19.82 -9.06 11.97
C ARG A 15 20.01 -7.66 12.55
N VAL A 16 19.23 -7.31 13.57
CA VAL A 16 19.37 -6.09 14.37
C VAL A 16 19.52 -6.49 15.84
N GLY A 17 20.73 -6.31 16.39
CA GLY A 17 21.08 -6.88 17.69
C GLY A 17 20.99 -8.41 17.67
N GLU A 18 20.17 -8.99 18.55
CA GLU A 18 19.95 -10.43 18.65
C GLU A 18 18.69 -10.92 17.89
N LYS A 19 18.01 -10.04 17.15
CA LYS A 19 16.73 -10.34 16.50
C LYS A 19 16.83 -10.30 14.98
N ASP A 20 16.22 -11.26 14.31
CA ASP A 20 16.00 -11.21 12.87
C ASP A 20 14.74 -10.40 12.56
N CYS A 21 14.90 -9.35 11.77
CA CYS A 21 13.85 -8.40 11.41
C CYS A 21 13.50 -8.51 9.92
N VAL A 22 12.21 -8.36 9.65
CA VAL A 22 11.64 -8.29 8.30
C VAL A 22 10.87 -6.97 8.15
N ASP A 23 10.35 -6.72 6.96
CA ASP A 23 9.53 -5.54 6.65
C ASP A 23 8.39 -5.30 7.66
N GLY A 24 8.24 -4.05 8.07
CA GLY A 24 7.27 -3.64 9.10
C GLY A 24 5.81 -3.68 8.63
N GLY A 25 5.57 -3.62 7.32
CA GLY A 25 4.24 -3.68 6.73
C GLY A 25 3.50 -4.97 7.06
N LEU A 26 4.22 -6.05 7.40
CA LEU A 26 3.61 -7.31 7.83
C LEU A 26 2.83 -7.20 9.15
N ARG A 27 3.23 -6.28 10.04
CA ARG A 27 2.57 -6.07 11.34
C ARG A 27 1.55 -4.94 11.29
N GLY A 28 1.85 -3.87 10.56
CA GLY A 28 0.95 -2.73 10.38
C GLY A 28 1.39 -1.87 9.21
N ASN A 29 0.50 -1.66 8.23
CA ASN A 29 0.85 -1.09 6.94
C ASN A 29 1.34 0.37 6.98
N ALA A 30 1.05 1.13 8.04
CA ALA A 30 1.36 2.57 8.11
C ALA A 30 1.85 3.06 9.50
N SER A 31 2.09 2.15 10.46
CA SER A 31 2.58 2.46 11.83
C SER A 31 1.88 3.67 12.50
N LEU A 32 0.57 3.79 12.29
CA LEU A 32 -0.24 4.92 12.78
C LEU A 32 -0.33 4.93 14.30
N ASP A 33 -0.43 3.74 14.89
CA ASP A 33 -0.37 3.49 16.32
C ASP A 33 0.89 4.07 16.96
N VAL A 34 2.06 3.83 16.35
CA VAL A 34 3.34 4.35 16.84
C VAL A 34 3.34 5.88 16.88
N ALA A 35 2.83 6.54 15.84
CA ALA A 35 2.75 8.01 15.81
C ALA A 35 1.86 8.55 16.93
N ILE A 36 0.73 7.90 17.20
CA ILE A 36 -0.21 8.26 18.26
C ILE A 36 0.41 8.06 19.64
N GLU A 37 1.08 6.92 19.86
CA GLU A 37 1.79 6.62 21.11
C GLU A 37 2.88 7.66 21.41
N GLN A 38 3.49 8.24 20.37
CA GLN A 38 4.45 9.35 20.51
C GLN A 38 3.79 10.72 20.70
N GLY A 39 2.47 10.77 20.88
CA GLY A 39 1.72 11.98 21.23
C GLY A 39 1.18 12.78 20.05
N ALA A 40 1.19 12.24 18.83
CA ALA A 40 0.59 12.92 17.68
C ALA A 40 -0.92 13.13 17.89
N LYS A 41 -1.38 14.36 17.65
CA LYS A 41 -2.81 14.73 17.66
C LYS A 41 -3.43 14.85 16.27
N LEU A 42 -2.58 14.92 15.24
CA LEU A 42 -2.96 14.84 13.84
C LEU A 42 -2.01 13.86 13.15
N VAL A 43 -2.57 12.91 12.41
CA VAL A 43 -1.82 11.93 11.62
C VAL A 43 -2.32 11.99 10.17
N ILE A 44 -1.41 12.23 9.23
CA ILE A 44 -1.70 12.21 7.79
C ILE A 44 -1.12 10.91 7.22
N CYS A 45 -2.01 10.01 6.82
CA CYS A 45 -1.68 8.72 6.24
C CYS A 45 -1.79 8.80 4.71
N ILE A 46 -0.67 8.56 4.01
CA ILE A 46 -0.66 8.46 2.55
C ILE A 46 -0.66 6.98 2.17
N ASN A 47 -1.74 6.50 1.55
CA ASN A 47 -1.84 5.11 1.11
C ASN A 47 -1.87 5.00 -0.42
N PRO A 48 -0.75 4.63 -1.07
CA PRO A 48 -0.73 4.38 -2.52
C PRO A 48 -1.22 2.95 -2.89
N MET A 49 -1.50 2.10 -1.90
CA MET A 49 -1.79 0.68 -2.09
C MET A 49 -3.30 0.42 -2.18
N VAL A 50 -4.00 1.16 -3.03
CA VAL A 50 -5.43 0.94 -3.31
C VAL A 50 -5.58 -0.17 -4.36
N PRO A 51 -6.54 -1.10 -4.21
CA PRO A 51 -6.87 -2.09 -5.23
C PRO A 51 -7.45 -1.41 -6.46
N TYR A 52 -7.12 -1.93 -7.64
CA TYR A 52 -7.69 -1.39 -8.87
C TYR A 52 -9.10 -1.91 -9.08
N ASP A 53 -10.04 -1.01 -9.35
CA ASP A 53 -11.37 -1.35 -9.82
C ASP A 53 -11.38 -1.25 -11.35
N ASN A 54 -11.46 -2.41 -11.99
CA ASN A 54 -11.49 -2.54 -13.45
C ASN A 54 -12.90 -2.87 -13.99
N ALA A 55 -13.95 -2.44 -13.28
CA ALA A 55 -15.34 -2.60 -13.73
C ALA A 55 -15.62 -1.82 -15.03
N ASP A 56 -14.95 -0.69 -15.22
CA ASP A 56 -14.94 0.04 -16.48
C ASP A 56 -13.82 -0.52 -17.38
N LEU A 57 -14.20 -1.04 -18.55
CA LEU A 57 -13.32 -1.72 -19.49
C LEU A 57 -12.80 -0.78 -20.59
N ASP A 58 -12.86 0.53 -20.36
CA ASP A 58 -12.20 1.51 -21.21
C ASP A 58 -10.74 1.11 -21.52
N CYS A 59 -10.25 1.56 -22.68
CA CYS A 59 -8.90 1.25 -23.15
C CYS A 59 -7.84 1.79 -22.19
N ILE A 60 -7.43 0.96 -21.23
CA ILE A 60 -6.35 1.26 -20.29
C ILE A 60 -5.05 0.84 -20.98
N PRO A 61 -4.07 1.76 -21.18
CA PRO A 61 -2.85 1.50 -21.95
C PRO A 61 -2.07 0.26 -21.49
N PHE A 62 -2.20 -0.08 -20.21
CA PHE A 62 -1.54 -1.22 -19.61
C PHE A 62 -2.32 -2.51 -19.72
N LEU A 63 -3.63 -2.52 -19.98
CA LEU A 63 -4.47 -3.73 -20.06
C LEU A 63 -4.55 -4.31 -21.48
N GLY A 64 -4.45 -3.48 -22.52
CA GLY A 64 -4.46 -3.92 -23.91
C GLY A 64 -5.21 -2.92 -24.81
N PRO A 65 -5.15 -3.09 -26.14
CA PRO A 65 -5.80 -2.17 -27.08
C PRO A 65 -7.33 -2.08 -26.92
N ASP A 66 -7.97 -3.10 -26.36
CA ASP A 66 -9.43 -3.17 -26.20
C ASP A 66 -9.90 -2.96 -24.74
N GLY A 67 -9.01 -2.48 -23.86
CA GLY A 67 -9.19 -2.72 -22.43
C GLY A 67 -9.01 -4.20 -22.10
N GLY A 68 -9.20 -4.60 -20.84
CA GLY A 68 -9.02 -6.00 -20.46
C GLY A 68 -9.24 -6.27 -18.98
N TYR A 69 -9.28 -7.54 -18.61
CA TYR A 69 -9.40 -7.93 -17.21
C TYR A 69 -8.03 -8.00 -16.55
N LEU A 70 -7.95 -7.58 -15.29
CA LEU A 70 -6.71 -7.71 -14.52
C LEU A 70 -6.22 -9.17 -14.40
N SER A 71 -7.14 -10.14 -14.47
CA SER A 71 -6.84 -11.57 -14.50
C SER A 71 -6.01 -11.98 -15.72
N GLU A 72 -6.08 -11.24 -16.82
CA GLU A 72 -5.34 -11.51 -18.07
C GLU A 72 -3.86 -11.08 -17.97
N LYS A 73 -3.46 -10.39 -16.88
CA LYS A 73 -2.06 -10.02 -16.60
C LYS A 73 -1.22 -11.16 -16.01
N GLY A 74 -1.82 -12.33 -15.85
CA GLY A 74 -1.15 -13.50 -15.30
C GLY A 74 -0.83 -13.37 -13.81
N ALA A 75 -0.04 -14.32 -13.31
CA ALA A 75 0.17 -14.52 -11.87
C ALA A 75 0.70 -13.28 -11.14
N GLN A 76 1.57 -12.48 -11.77
CA GLN A 76 2.12 -11.28 -11.16
C GLN A 76 1.07 -10.17 -10.97
N GLY A 77 0.20 -9.95 -11.96
CA GLY A 77 -0.90 -8.99 -11.85
C GLY A 77 -1.89 -9.38 -10.76
N ILE A 78 -2.26 -10.67 -10.73
CA ILE A 78 -3.14 -11.22 -9.70
C ILE A 78 -2.52 -11.10 -8.30
N ALA A 79 -1.24 -11.44 -8.14
CA ALA A 79 -0.55 -11.34 -6.85
C ALA A 79 -0.45 -9.87 -6.38
N SER A 80 -0.15 -8.93 -7.28
CA SER A 80 -0.11 -7.50 -6.97
C SER A 80 -1.49 -6.98 -6.51
N GLN A 81 -2.56 -7.38 -7.20
CA GLN A 81 -3.92 -7.02 -6.81
C GLN A 81 -4.30 -7.61 -5.45
N MET A 82 -4.01 -8.90 -5.23
CA MET A 82 -4.26 -9.57 -3.96
C MET A 82 -3.56 -8.85 -2.81
N MET A 83 -2.28 -8.49 -2.98
CA MET A 83 -1.51 -7.75 -1.98
C MET A 83 -2.14 -6.38 -1.69
N ARG A 84 -2.55 -5.64 -2.71
CA ARG A 84 -3.26 -4.35 -2.54
C ARG A 84 -4.58 -4.52 -1.80
N ILE A 85 -5.38 -5.54 -2.11
CA ILE A 85 -6.65 -5.83 -1.40
C ILE A 85 -6.40 -6.06 0.09
N VAL A 86 -5.47 -6.95 0.42
CA VAL A 86 -5.16 -7.28 1.83
C VAL A 86 -4.62 -6.06 2.56
N MET A 87 -3.71 -5.31 1.94
CA MET A 87 -3.10 -4.13 2.56
C MET A 87 -4.12 -2.99 2.77
N HIS A 88 -4.94 -2.72 1.77
CA HIS A 88 -5.97 -1.68 1.83
C HIS A 88 -7.02 -1.99 2.90
N ALA A 89 -7.58 -3.21 2.88
CA ALA A 89 -8.56 -3.64 3.88
C ALA A 89 -7.98 -3.60 5.30
N GLY A 90 -6.74 -4.09 5.48
CA GLY A 90 -6.04 -4.06 6.76
C GLY A 90 -5.83 -2.64 7.28
N LEU A 91 -5.44 -1.70 6.42
CA LEU A 91 -5.24 -0.30 6.80
C LEU A 91 -6.57 0.36 7.21
N HIS A 92 -7.62 0.19 6.41
CA HIS A 92 -8.95 0.75 6.71
C HIS A 92 -9.49 0.23 8.05
N TYR A 93 -9.34 -1.06 8.31
CA TYR A 93 -9.73 -1.65 9.59
C TYR A 93 -8.91 -1.09 10.76
N HIS A 94 -7.60 -0.97 10.59
CA HIS A 94 -6.71 -0.40 11.60
C HIS A 94 -7.05 1.06 11.93
N ILE A 95 -7.29 1.90 10.91
CA ILE A 95 -7.74 3.29 11.09
C ILE A 95 -9.08 3.34 11.83
N LYS A 96 -10.03 2.47 11.47
CA LYS A 96 -11.32 2.38 12.17
C LYS A 96 -11.15 2.05 13.65
N GLN A 97 -10.22 1.15 13.99
CA GLN A 97 -9.90 0.83 15.39
C GLN A 97 -9.25 2.01 16.10
N LEU A 98 -8.25 2.66 15.49
CA LEU A 98 -7.54 3.78 16.09
C LEU A 98 -8.45 4.98 16.36
N ARG A 99 -9.35 5.32 15.43
CA ARG A 99 -10.37 6.37 15.64
C ARG A 99 -11.29 6.07 16.84
N ARG A 100 -11.52 4.80 17.15
CA ARG A 100 -12.33 4.40 18.32
C ARG A 100 -11.53 4.49 19.63
N LEU A 101 -10.25 4.14 19.59
CA LEU A 101 -9.37 4.12 20.78
C LEU A 101 -8.84 5.50 21.13
N HIS A 102 -8.67 6.37 20.13
CA HIS A 102 -8.08 7.71 20.26
C HIS A 102 -8.99 8.75 19.60
N PRO A 103 -10.18 9.03 20.18
CA PRO A 103 -11.14 9.98 19.61
C PRO A 103 -10.62 11.43 19.59
N ASP A 104 -9.54 11.71 20.32
CA ASP A 104 -8.85 12.99 20.40
C ASP A 104 -7.77 13.18 19.33
N VAL A 105 -7.56 12.18 18.46
CA VAL A 105 -6.57 12.24 17.37
C VAL A 105 -7.28 12.29 16.02
N ASP A 106 -6.94 13.31 15.24
CA ASP A 106 -7.40 13.43 13.86
C ASP A 106 -6.55 12.56 12.94
N ILE A 107 -7.20 11.70 12.15
CA ILE A 107 -6.52 10.86 11.16
C ILE A 107 -7.09 11.18 9.77
N ILE A 108 -6.24 11.77 8.93
CA ILE A 108 -6.52 12.05 7.52
C ILE A 108 -5.91 10.93 6.69
N LEU A 109 -6.73 10.24 5.91
CA LEU A 109 -6.30 9.22 4.95
C LEU A 109 -6.38 9.78 3.54
N ILE A 110 -5.26 9.77 2.83
CA ILE A 110 -5.15 10.20 1.44
C ILE A 110 -4.88 8.97 0.58
N GLU A 111 -5.78 8.71 -0.35
CA GLU A 111 -5.78 7.55 -1.24
C GLU A 111 -6.04 7.99 -2.68
N PRO A 112 -5.40 7.36 -3.68
CA PRO A 112 -5.83 7.49 -5.06
C PRO A 112 -7.23 6.90 -5.25
N ARG A 113 -7.89 7.28 -6.34
CA ARG A 113 -9.16 6.67 -6.70
C ARG A 113 -8.94 5.21 -7.14
N PRO A 114 -9.89 4.29 -6.90
CA PRO A 114 -9.79 2.90 -7.34
C PRO A 114 -9.65 2.72 -8.86
N ASP A 115 -10.13 3.69 -9.65
CA ASP A 115 -10.03 3.72 -11.12
C ASP A 115 -8.75 4.40 -11.65
N ASP A 116 -7.86 4.87 -10.75
CA ASP A 116 -6.61 5.51 -11.14
C ASP A 116 -5.57 4.48 -11.61
N TYR A 117 -5.59 4.21 -12.91
CA TYR A 117 -4.66 3.28 -13.54
C TYR A 117 -3.20 3.76 -13.45
N ARG A 118 -2.93 5.06 -13.34
CA ARG A 118 -1.54 5.56 -13.21
C ARG A 118 -0.98 5.12 -11.87
N MET A 119 -1.71 5.33 -10.78
CA MET A 119 -1.29 4.91 -9.44
C MET A 119 -1.20 3.39 -9.28
N PHE A 120 -2.00 2.63 -10.05
CA PHE A 120 -1.95 1.18 -10.02
C PHE A 120 -0.76 0.58 -10.79
N PHE A 121 -0.55 0.98 -12.05
CA PHE A 121 0.42 0.33 -12.94
C PHE A 121 1.84 0.88 -12.84
N TYR A 122 2.01 2.13 -12.40
CA TYR A 122 3.35 2.66 -12.14
C TYR A 122 3.89 2.11 -10.81
N ASN A 123 5.02 1.41 -10.87
CA ASN A 123 5.69 0.91 -9.68
C ASN A 123 6.26 2.09 -8.86
N ILE A 124 5.60 2.42 -7.75
CA ILE A 124 5.97 3.50 -6.84
C ILE A 124 7.39 3.39 -6.26
N MET A 125 8.00 2.21 -6.27
CA MET A 125 9.39 2.02 -5.82
C MET A 125 10.40 2.52 -6.85
N ARG A 126 10.02 2.65 -8.13
CA ARG A 126 10.88 3.24 -9.16
C ARG A 126 10.87 4.76 -9.07
N TYR A 127 12.05 5.37 -8.97
CA TYR A 127 12.18 6.82 -8.91
C TYR A 127 11.61 7.53 -10.15
N SER A 128 11.88 7.00 -11.35
CA SER A 128 11.33 7.55 -12.59
C SER A 128 9.80 7.53 -12.62
N ALA A 129 9.18 6.46 -12.09
CA ALA A 129 7.73 6.37 -11.98
C ALA A 129 7.16 7.43 -11.04
N ARG A 130 7.84 7.73 -9.92
CA ARG A 130 7.43 8.81 -9.00
C ARG A 130 7.46 10.19 -9.67
N LEU A 131 8.40 10.45 -10.57
CA LEU A 131 8.44 11.69 -11.37
C LEU A 131 7.33 11.74 -12.44
N THR A 132 6.90 10.61 -12.97
CA THR A 132 5.79 10.55 -13.94
C THR A 132 4.42 10.74 -13.30
N VAL A 133 4.29 10.43 -12.01
CA VAL A 133 3.01 10.43 -11.29
C VAL A 133 2.81 11.71 -10.45
N ALA A 134 3.89 12.37 -10.03
CA ALA A 134 3.87 13.70 -9.40
C ALA A 134 3.43 14.80 -10.37
#